data_AF-A0A9D6QE58-F1
#
_entry.id   AF-A0A9D6QE58-F1
#
_cell.length_a   1.000
_cell.length_b   1.000
_cell.length_c   1.000
_cell.angle_alpha   90.00
_cell.angle_beta   90.00
_cell.angle_gamma   90.00
#
_symmetry.space_group_name_H-M   'P 1'
#
loop_
_entity.id
_entity.type
_entity.pdbx_description
1 polymer ?
#
loop_
_entity_poly.entity_id
_entity_poly.type
_entity_poly.pdbx_seq_one_letter_code
_entity_poly.pdbx_strand_id
1 'polypeptide(L)'
;MADKWVEQNGYIGPDRRKRPGPKRLMDRRRRDETSASPGVGALLRRLRVQLLGIYSQEDRLRVLQLLAAATYEAHRQRLYECASTLQRAERILRSGPAGDIAAADAALQEALGLASAGR
;
A
#
# COMPACT_ATOMS: atom_id res chain seq x y z
N MET A 1 -6.67 14.58 -11.37
CA MET A 1 -5.20 14.48 -11.58
C MET A 1 -4.54 13.86 -10.36
N ALA A 2 -4.40 12.52 -10.35
CA ALA A 2 -3.40 11.68 -9.66
C ALA A 2 -3.91 10.22 -9.59
N ASP A 3 -4.26 9.62 -10.74
CA ASP A 3 -4.75 8.22 -10.82
C ASP A 3 -3.65 7.22 -11.23
N LYS A 4 -2.41 7.69 -11.26
CA LYS A 4 -1.27 6.90 -11.71
C LYS A 4 -0.65 6.22 -10.52
N TRP A 5 -0.60 4.91 -10.56
CA TRP A 5 -0.01 4.03 -9.57
C TRP A 5 1.30 3.47 -10.11
N VAL A 6 2.33 3.40 -9.26
CA VAL A 6 3.65 2.88 -9.63
C VAL A 6 3.91 1.62 -8.82
N GLU A 7 4.26 0.55 -9.53
CA GLU A 7 4.79 -0.68 -8.95
C GLU A 7 6.14 -0.99 -9.59
N GLN A 8 7.22 -0.63 -8.90
CA GLN A 8 8.59 -0.96 -9.31
C GLN A 8 9.33 -1.57 -8.13
N ASN A 9 10.41 -2.32 -8.40
CA ASN A 9 11.29 -2.82 -7.36
C ASN A 9 11.78 -1.64 -6.48
N GLY A 10 11.29 -1.60 -5.24
CA GLY A 10 11.62 -0.57 -4.26
C GLY A 10 10.57 0.54 -4.04
N TYR A 11 9.46 0.55 -4.79
CA TYR A 11 8.36 1.50 -4.56
C TYR A 11 7.00 0.95 -4.99
N ILE A 12 6.03 1.03 -4.08
CA ILE A 12 4.61 0.76 -4.35
C ILE A 12 3.79 1.94 -3.83
N GLY A 13 3.00 2.57 -4.69
CA GLY A 13 2.12 3.65 -4.28
C GLY A 13 1.74 4.63 -5.39
N PRO A 14 1.07 5.74 -5.01
CA PRO A 14 0.68 6.77 -5.95
C PRO A 14 1.91 7.40 -6.62
N ASP A 15 1.83 7.71 -7.91
CA ASP A 15 2.92 8.38 -8.61
C ASP A 15 3.20 9.76 -8.00
N ARG A 16 4.25 9.83 -7.18
CA ARG A 16 4.72 11.07 -6.54
C ARG A 16 5.48 11.97 -7.50
N ARG A 17 5.72 11.54 -8.75
CA ARG A 17 6.41 12.34 -9.78
C ARG A 17 5.44 13.35 -10.38
N LYS A 18 4.91 14.25 -9.55
CA LYS A 18 4.23 15.45 -10.03
C LYS A 18 5.27 16.36 -10.70
N ARG A 19 5.44 16.25 -12.00
CA ARG A 19 5.87 17.38 -12.82
C ARG A 19 4.68 17.86 -13.65
N PRO A 20 4.09 19.02 -13.33
CA PRO A 20 3.28 19.72 -14.30
C PRO A 20 4.24 20.23 -15.39
N GLY A 21 4.28 19.55 -16.53
CA GLY A 21 5.13 19.94 -17.66
C GLY A 21 5.39 18.80 -18.65
N PRO A 22 5.79 19.13 -19.89
CA PRO A 22 6.12 18.13 -20.89
C PRO A 22 7.31 17.28 -20.43
N LYS A 23 7.26 15.98 -20.76
CA LYS A 23 8.32 15.00 -20.50
C LYS A 23 9.63 15.50 -21.13
N ARG A 24 10.71 15.63 -20.35
CA ARG A 24 12.02 16.05 -20.88
C ARG A 24 12.51 15.02 -21.91
N LEU A 25 13.14 15.47 -22.98
CA LEU A 25 13.67 14.63 -24.07
C LEU A 25 14.61 13.50 -23.58
N MET A 26 15.24 13.68 -22.42
CA MET A 26 16.15 12.73 -21.75
C MET A 26 15.48 11.85 -20.68
N ASP A 27 14.17 12.01 -20.46
CA ASP A 27 13.43 11.19 -19.51
C ASP A 27 13.16 9.80 -20.11
N ARG A 28 14.03 8.85 -19.77
CA ARG A 28 14.02 7.47 -20.29
C ARG A 28 12.81 6.62 -19.82
N ARG A 29 11.99 7.13 -18.90
CA ARG A 29 10.93 6.35 -18.23
C ARG A 29 9.68 6.29 -19.10
N ARG A 30 9.12 5.11 -19.36
CA ARG A 30 7.99 4.96 -20.30
C ARG A 30 6.69 5.42 -19.61
N ARG A 31 5.79 6.05 -20.37
CA ARG A 31 4.44 6.45 -19.88
C ARG A 31 3.61 5.24 -19.42
N ASP A 32 4.01 4.04 -19.85
CA ASP A 32 3.35 2.76 -19.59
C ASP A 32 3.74 2.12 -18.24
N GLU A 33 4.64 2.74 -17.46
CA GLU A 33 5.03 2.26 -16.13
C GLU A 33 4.02 2.63 -15.01
N THR A 34 2.92 3.30 -15.37
CA THR A 34 1.88 3.70 -14.42
C THR A 34 0.56 3.01 -14.72
N SER A 35 0.00 2.29 -13.75
CA SER A 35 -1.32 1.66 -13.84
C SER A 35 -2.40 2.51 -13.16
N ALA A 36 -3.67 2.15 -13.35
CA ALA A 36 -4.75 2.70 -12.54
C ALA A 36 -4.59 2.27 -11.07
N SER A 37 -4.93 3.16 -10.14
CA SER A 37 -4.82 2.82 -8.72
C SER A 37 -5.71 1.64 -8.34
N PRO A 38 -5.15 0.59 -7.72
CA PRO A 38 -5.93 -0.56 -7.28
C PRO A 38 -6.88 -0.15 -6.15
N GLY A 39 -8.08 -0.76 -6.13
CA GLY A 39 -9.00 -0.57 -5.02
C GLY A 39 -8.40 -1.04 -3.68
N VAL A 40 -8.81 -0.42 -2.57
CA VAL A 40 -8.27 -0.72 -1.22
C VAL A 40 -8.36 -2.22 -0.91
N GLY A 41 -9.49 -2.88 -1.24
CA GLY A 41 -9.64 -4.32 -1.02
C GLY A 41 -8.69 -5.21 -1.85
N ALA A 42 -8.20 -4.75 -3.01
CA ALA A 42 -7.17 -5.46 -3.77
C ALA A 42 -5.79 -5.32 -3.10
N LEU A 43 -5.46 -4.11 -2.62
CA LEU A 43 -4.24 -3.85 -1.87
C LEU A 43 -4.17 -4.67 -0.58
N LEU A 44 -5.27 -4.72 0.19
CA LEU A 44 -5.35 -5.49 1.43
C LEU A 44 -5.13 -6.99 1.20
N ARG A 45 -5.74 -7.57 0.16
CA ARG A 45 -5.53 -8.99 -0.19
C ARG A 45 -4.07 -9.28 -0.53
N ARG A 46 -3.42 -8.43 -1.32
CA ARG A 46 -1.99 -8.56 -1.62
C ARG A 46 -1.12 -8.43 -0.37
N LEU A 47 -1.49 -7.53 0.54
CA LEU A 47 -0.79 -7.30 1.81
C LEU A 47 -0.79 -8.56 2.67
N ARG A 48 -1.93 -9.23 2.78
CA ARG A 48 -2.06 -10.50 3.51
C ARG A 48 -1.18 -11.60 2.93
N VAL A 49 -1.17 -11.75 1.60
CA VAL A 49 -0.28 -12.72 0.93
C VAL A 49 1.19 -12.42 1.21
N GLN A 50 1.60 -11.15 1.16
CA GLN A 50 2.98 -10.77 1.44
C GLN A 50 3.37 -10.93 2.91
N LEU A 51 2.42 -10.74 3.84
CA LEU A 51 2.64 -10.96 5.27
C LEU A 51 3.00 -12.41 5.61
N LEU A 52 2.38 -13.38 4.94
CA LEU A 52 2.68 -14.80 5.12
C LEU A 52 4.09 -15.17 4.61
N GLY A 53 4.65 -14.36 3.70
CA GLY A 53 5.94 -14.58 3.07
C GLY A 53 7.07 -13.70 3.61
N ILE A 54 6.94 -13.12 4.81
CA ILE A 54 8.02 -12.30 5.39
C ILE A 54 9.13 -13.23 5.89
N TYR A 55 10.20 -13.36 5.10
CA TYR A 55 11.39 -14.12 5.47
C TYR A 55 12.63 -13.22 5.61
N SER A 56 12.58 -12.01 5.06
CA SER A 56 13.68 -11.05 5.06
C SER A 56 13.27 -9.65 5.53
N GLN A 57 14.26 -8.83 5.87
CA GLN A 57 14.07 -7.41 6.16
C GLN A 57 13.55 -6.64 4.94
N GLU A 58 13.93 -7.05 3.72
CA GLU A 58 13.43 -6.45 2.47
C GLU A 58 11.94 -6.71 2.27
N ASP A 59 11.46 -7.93 2.56
CA ASP A 59 10.04 -8.27 2.49
C ASP A 59 9.23 -7.42 3.45
N ARG A 60 9.76 -7.21 4.66
CA ARG A 60 9.12 -6.35 5.65
C ARG A 60 9.04 -4.90 5.19
N LEU A 61 10.11 -4.35 4.62
CA LEU A 61 10.10 -3.01 4.04
C LEU A 61 9.07 -2.90 2.91
N ARG A 62 8.97 -3.94 2.07
CA ARG A 62 7.96 -4.02 1.00
C ARG A 62 6.53 -4.05 1.56
N VAL A 63 6.27 -4.84 2.61
CA VAL A 63 4.98 -4.87 3.31
C VAL A 63 4.64 -3.51 3.91
N LEU A 64 5.60 -2.84 4.56
CA LEU A 64 5.41 -1.48 5.10
C LEU A 64 5.12 -0.45 4.00
N GLN A 65 5.79 -0.55 2.85
CA GLN A 65 5.48 0.28 1.69
C GLN A 65 4.05 0.02 1.18
N LEU A 66 3.64 -1.25 1.08
CA LEU A 66 2.29 -1.60 0.66
C LEU A 66 1.23 -1.08 1.66
N LEU A 67 1.53 -1.11 2.95
CA LEU A 67 0.68 -0.57 4.02
C LEU A 67 0.48 0.92 3.88
N ALA A 68 1.58 1.67 3.70
CA ALA A 68 1.50 3.11 3.49
C ALA A 68 0.67 3.45 2.23
N ALA A 69 0.81 2.65 1.18
CA ALA A 69 0.07 2.80 -0.06
C ALA A 69 -1.43 2.50 0.12
N ALA A 70 -1.78 1.44 0.86
CA ALA A 70 -3.15 1.10 1.20
C ALA A 70 -3.82 2.16 2.08
N THR A 71 -3.10 2.70 3.07
CA THR A 71 -3.58 3.79 3.94
C THR A 71 -3.86 5.05 3.12
N TYR A 72 -2.98 5.39 2.17
CA TYR A 72 -3.20 6.52 1.26
C TYR A 72 -4.47 6.34 0.42
N GLU A 73 -4.69 5.16 -0.16
CA GLU A 73 -5.90 4.88 -0.93
C GLU A 73 -7.16 4.84 -0.06
N ALA A 74 -7.08 4.33 1.16
CA ALA A 74 -8.20 4.38 2.12
C ALA A 74 -8.60 5.82 2.43
N HIS A 75 -7.64 6.72 2.66
CA HIS A 75 -7.93 8.15 2.81
C HIS A 75 -8.52 8.77 1.54
N ARG A 76 -8.01 8.41 0.36
CA ARG A 76 -8.51 8.90 -0.93
C ARG A 76 -9.98 8.51 -1.15
N GLN A 77 -10.35 7.30 -0.74
CA GLN A 77 -11.71 6.75 -0.84
C GLN A 77 -12.59 7.12 0.37
N ARG A 78 -12.11 7.97 1.28
CA ARG A 78 -12.81 8.39 2.52
C ARG A 78 -13.16 7.25 3.48
N LEU A 79 -12.44 6.14 3.42
CA LEU A 79 -12.56 5.00 4.32
C LEU A 79 -11.68 5.21 5.55
N TYR A 80 -12.03 6.20 6.39
CA TYR A 80 -11.18 6.63 7.51
C TYR A 80 -10.99 5.57 8.59
N GLU A 81 -12.02 4.76 8.87
CA GLU A 81 -11.92 3.64 9.82
C GLU A 81 -10.98 2.54 9.29
N CYS A 82 -11.03 2.25 7.99
CA CYS A 82 -10.06 1.35 7.38
C CYS A 82 -8.63 1.91 7.52
N ALA A 83 -8.45 3.21 7.31
CA ALA A 83 -7.14 3.86 7.43
C ALA A 83 -6.57 3.80 8.86
N SER A 84 -7.40 3.99 9.89
CA SER A 84 -6.96 3.90 11.29
C SER A 84 -6.55 2.47 11.67
N THR A 85 -7.29 1.46 11.20
CA THR A 85 -6.94 0.04 11.40
C THR A 85 -5.63 -0.32 10.68
N LEU A 86 -5.39 0.22 9.48
CA LEU A 86 -4.12 0.03 8.77
C LEU A 86 -2.94 0.65 9.50
N GLN A 87 -3.10 1.84 10.08
CA GLN A 87 -2.07 2.47 10.91
C GLN A 87 -1.78 1.69 12.19
N ARG A 88 -2.77 0.95 12.73
CA ARG A 88 -2.56 0.02 13.84
C ARG A 88 -1.73 -1.19 13.39
N ALA A 89 -2.06 -1.80 12.25
CA ALA A 89 -1.28 -2.89 11.68
C ALA A 89 0.17 -2.47 11.41
N GLU A 90 0.40 -1.26 10.90
CA GLU A 90 1.75 -0.71 10.70
C GLU A 90 2.53 -0.60 12.01
N ARG A 91 1.91 -0.12 13.09
CA ARG A 91 2.56 -0.03 14.41
C ARG A 91 2.97 -1.41 14.95
N ILE A 92 2.10 -2.41 14.80
CA ILE A 92 2.40 -3.81 15.18
C ILE A 92 3.59 -4.33 14.37
N LEU A 93 3.60 -4.08 13.06
CA LEU A 93 4.71 -4.44 12.18
C LEU A 93 5.96 -3.58 12.34
N ARG A 94 6.00 -2.60 13.26
CA ARG A 94 7.21 -1.84 13.60
C ARG A 94 7.73 -2.15 15.00
N SER A 95 6.94 -2.81 15.86
CA SER A 95 7.27 -2.97 17.28
C SER A 95 8.35 -4.02 17.61
N GLY A 96 8.80 -4.86 16.66
CA GLY A 96 9.91 -5.78 16.92
C GLY A 96 10.36 -6.62 15.72
N PRO A 97 11.54 -7.25 15.73
CA PRO A 97 12.14 -7.96 14.58
C PRO A 97 11.29 -9.13 14.03
N ALA A 98 10.46 -9.75 14.87
CA ALA A 98 9.48 -10.77 14.49
C ALA A 98 8.02 -10.28 14.63
N GLY A 99 7.81 -8.94 14.62
CA GLY A 99 6.56 -8.25 14.96
C GLY A 99 5.32 -9.06 14.62
N ASP A 100 4.40 -9.18 15.57
CA ASP A 100 3.35 -10.19 15.60
C ASP A 100 2.54 -10.23 14.29
N ILE A 101 2.95 -11.15 13.40
CA ILE A 101 2.37 -11.34 12.07
C ILE A 101 0.90 -11.71 12.19
N ALA A 102 0.54 -12.48 13.23
CA ALA A 102 -0.84 -12.88 13.47
C ALA A 102 -1.69 -11.68 13.91
N ALA A 103 -1.18 -10.83 14.81
CA ALA A 103 -1.87 -9.60 15.19
C ALA A 103 -1.98 -8.59 14.04
N ALA A 104 -0.97 -8.53 13.17
CA ALA A 104 -1.01 -7.71 11.96
C ALA A 104 -2.04 -8.24 10.95
N ASP A 105 -2.10 -9.55 10.70
CA ASP A 105 -3.09 -10.16 9.80
C ASP A 105 -4.52 -9.99 10.34
N ALA A 106 -4.72 -10.12 11.66
CA ALA A 106 -6.02 -9.86 12.29
C ALA A 106 -6.49 -8.41 12.04
N ALA A 107 -5.61 -7.42 12.21
CA ALA A 107 -5.93 -6.02 11.91
C ALA A 107 -6.22 -5.80 10.41
N LEU A 108 -5.53 -6.48 9.50
CA LEU A 108 -5.83 -6.40 8.07
C LEU A 108 -7.16 -7.04 7.70
N GLN A 109 -7.54 -8.12 8.37
CA GLN A 109 -8.82 -8.78 8.16
C GLN A 109 -9.98 -7.90 8.63
N GLU A 110 -9.81 -7.20 9.76
CA GLU A 110 -10.73 -6.15 10.21
C GLU A 110 -10.84 -5.01 9.20
N ALA A 111 -9.71 -4.49 8.71
CA ALA A 111 -9.67 -3.44 7.69
C ALA A 111 -10.37 -3.88 6.38
N LEU A 112 -10.24 -5.14 5.98
CA LEU A 112 -10.92 -5.70 4.80
C LEU A 112 -12.44 -5.74 5.00
N GLY A 113 -12.90 -6.08 6.21
CA GLY A 113 -14.31 -6.01 6.58
C GLY A 113 -14.87 -4.59 6.43
N LEU A 114 -14.17 -3.60 6.99
CA LEU A 114 -14.55 -2.18 6.90
C LEU A 114 -14.58 -1.68 5.44
N ALA A 115 -13.57 -2.06 4.64
CA ALA A 115 -13.52 -1.70 3.22
C ALA A 115 -14.59 -2.40 2.36
N SER A 116 -15.15 -3.51 2.83
CA SER A 116 -16.27 -4.18 2.18
C SER A 116 -17.63 -3.63 2.58
N ALA A 117 -17.77 -3.14 3.82
CA ALA A 117 -19.00 -2.57 4.36
C ALA A 117 -19.26 -1.13 3.88
N GLY A 118 -18.21 -0.37 3.56
CA GLY A 118 -18.31 1.00 3.03
C GLY A 118 -18.61 1.12 1.54
N ARG A 119 -19.16 0.08 0.89
CA ARG A 119 -19.49 0.05 -0.54
C ARG A 119 -20.99 0.03 -0.79
#